data_AF-A0A1V5ZM77-F1
#
_entry.id   AF-A0A1V5ZM77-F1
#
_cell.length_a   1.000
_cell.length_b   1.000
_cell.length_c   1.000
_cell.angle_alpha   90.00
_cell.angle_beta   90.00
_cell.angle_gamma   90.00
#
_symmetry.space_group_name_H-M   'P 1'
#
loop_
_entity.id
_entity.type
_entity.pdbx_description
1 polymer ?
#
loop_
_entity_poly.entity_id
_entity_poly.type
_entity_poly.pdbx_seq_one_letter_code
_entity_poly.pdbx_strand_id
1 'polypeptide(L)'
;MSYSPQNLEKLLIFFQTNNIETLTFWDIIKIINGTKEIPSKAVILTFDDGHKDHYTNAFPVLKKYNAKAVFFIISSKPNKDPKYANWEQIKEISNAGFEI
;
A
#
# COMPACT_ATOMS: atom_id res chain seq x y z
N MET A 1 -8.03 -8.69 -9.09
CA MET A 1 -7.98 -7.26 -8.73
C MET A 1 -8.71 -6.56 -9.83
N SER A 2 -9.74 -5.77 -9.52
CA SER A 2 -10.53 -5.06 -10.54
C SER A 2 -9.71 -3.97 -11.25
N TYR A 3 -8.71 -3.42 -10.56
CA TYR A 3 -7.69 -2.53 -11.13
C TYR A 3 -6.45 -3.34 -11.52
N SER A 4 -6.04 -3.31 -12.79
CA SER A 4 -4.92 -4.15 -13.24
C SER A 4 -3.57 -3.66 -12.72
N PRO A 5 -2.55 -4.53 -12.59
CA PRO A 5 -1.19 -4.12 -12.21
C PRO A 5 -0.59 -3.08 -13.14
N GLN A 6 -0.91 -3.16 -14.44
CA GLN A 6 -0.47 -2.19 -15.44
C GLN A 6 -1.11 -0.81 -15.22
N ASN A 7 -2.35 -0.76 -14.76
CA ASN A 7 -2.99 0.51 -14.42
C ASN A 7 -2.40 1.09 -13.12
N LEU A 8 -2.12 0.24 -12.11
CA LEU A 8 -1.40 0.66 -10.90
C LEU A 8 -0.02 1.23 -11.24
N GLU A 9 0.72 0.55 -12.10
CA GLU A 9 2.02 1.02 -12.58
C GLU A 9 1.93 2.38 -13.27
N LYS A 10 0.97 2.57 -14.20
CA LYS A 10 0.72 3.87 -14.84
C LYS A 10 0.37 4.97 -13.83
N LEU A 11 -0.41 4.64 -12.80
CA LEU A 11 -0.78 5.57 -11.75
C LEU A 11 0.44 6.01 -10.92
N LEU A 12 1.31 5.06 -10.54
CA LEU A 12 2.53 5.37 -9.80
C LEU A 12 3.53 6.17 -10.63
N ILE A 13 3.65 5.89 -11.94
CA ILE A 13 4.41 6.72 -12.87
C ILE A 13 3.86 8.15 -12.89
N PHE A 14 2.53 8.30 -13.01
CA PHE A 14 1.89 9.61 -12.98
C PHE A 14 2.20 10.36 -11.68
N PHE A 15 2.16 9.71 -10.52
CA PHE A 15 2.52 10.33 -9.25
C PHE A 15 3.96 10.83 -9.23
N GLN A 16 4.92 10.00 -9.65
CA GLN A 16 6.33 10.39 -9.72
C GLN A 16 6.55 11.56 -10.68
N THR A 17 5.96 11.54 -11.88
CA THR A 17 6.07 12.62 -12.86
C THR A 17 5.49 13.95 -12.36
N ASN A 18 4.49 13.90 -11.47
CA ASN A 18 3.79 15.08 -10.96
C ASN A 18 4.21 15.50 -9.54
N ASN A 19 5.30 14.91 -9.01
CA ASN A 19 5.79 15.15 -7.64
C ASN A 19 4.70 14.93 -6.57
N ILE A 20 3.93 13.86 -6.71
CA ILE A 20 2.91 13.45 -5.73
C ILE A 20 3.54 12.39 -4.83
N GLU A 21 3.68 12.70 -3.54
CA GLU A 21 4.22 11.76 -2.56
C GLU A 21 3.14 10.75 -2.12
N THR A 22 3.52 9.48 -2.00
CA THR A 22 2.66 8.47 -1.36
C THR A 22 2.94 8.45 0.14
N LEU A 23 1.90 8.52 0.95
CA LEU A 23 1.97 8.56 2.41
C LEU A 23 1.25 7.36 3.04
N THR A 24 1.57 7.09 4.31
CA THR A 24 0.74 6.27 5.21
C THR A 24 0.18 7.11 6.36
N PHE A 25 -0.67 6.55 7.22
CA PHE A 25 -1.17 7.30 8.39
C PHE A 25 -0.05 7.56 9.42
N TRP A 26 0.97 6.70 9.49
CA TRP A 26 2.19 7.01 10.26
C TRP A 26 2.89 8.28 9.77
N ASP A 27 2.91 8.56 8.46
CA ASP A 27 3.45 9.82 7.95
C ASP A 27 2.59 11.01 8.38
N ILE A 28 1.26 10.86 8.40
CA ILE A 28 0.33 11.90 8.85
C ILE A 28 0.58 12.25 10.33
N ILE A 29 0.76 11.24 11.19
CA ILE A 29 1.12 11.46 12.60
C ILE A 29 2.44 12.23 12.71
N LYS A 30 3.45 11.88 11.91
CA LYS A 30 4.74 12.61 11.89
C LYS A 30 4.60 14.05 11.44
N ILE A 31 3.72 14.33 10.47
CA ILE A 31 3.42 15.68 9.98
C ILE A 31 2.73 16.51 11.07
N ILE A 32 1.70 15.94 11.72
CA ILE A 32 0.98 16.60 12.81
C ILE A 32 1.94 16.92 13.97
N ASN A 33 2.88 16.03 14.26
CA ASN A 33 3.87 16.22 15.33
C ASN A 33 5.07 17.10 14.91
N GLY A 34 5.12 17.61 13.69
CA GLY A 34 6.21 18.46 13.20
C GLY A 34 7.55 17.74 12.97
N THR A 35 7.56 16.40 12.98
CA THR A 35 8.76 15.57 12.73
C THR A 35 8.93 15.19 11.25
N LYS A 36 7.98 15.58 10.40
CA LYS A 36 8.02 15.48 8.95
C LYS A 36 7.36 16.71 8.34
N GLU A 37 7.91 17.25 7.27
CA GLU A 37 7.29 18.37 6.55
C GLU A 37 6.03 17.91 5.78
N ILE A 38 5.07 18.81 5.65
CA ILE A 38 3.89 18.55 4.81
C ILE A 38 4.29 18.63 3.33
N PRO A 39 4.08 17.56 2.53
CA PRO A 39 4.34 17.62 1.11
C PRO A 39 3.32 18.51 0.39
N SER A 40 3.75 19.15 -0.69
CA SER A 40 2.89 20.03 -1.50
C SER A 40 1.75 19.27 -2.19
N LYS A 41 1.99 18.02 -2.58
CA LYS A 41 0.98 17.09 -3.13
C LYS A 41 1.23 15.71 -2.56
N ALA A 42 0.21 15.13 -1.96
CA ALA A 42 0.29 13.77 -1.44
C ALA A 42 -1.03 13.01 -1.58
N VAL A 43 -0.89 11.69 -1.59
CA VAL A 43 -1.99 10.73 -1.60
C VAL A 43 -1.68 9.59 -0.63
N ILE A 44 -2.72 9.02 -0.02
CA ILE A 44 -2.62 7.74 0.69
C ILE A 44 -3.25 6.69 -0.21
N LEU A 45 -2.50 5.64 -0.51
CA LEU A 45 -2.99 4.48 -1.24
C LEU A 45 -3.46 3.43 -0.24
N THR A 46 -4.73 3.07 -0.30
CA THR A 46 -5.32 2.03 0.57
C THR A 46 -5.73 0.81 -0.25
N PHE A 47 -5.60 -0.36 0.36
CA PHE A 47 -5.99 -1.65 -0.20
C PHE A 47 -6.84 -2.41 0.83
N ASP A 48 -8.14 -2.54 0.56
CA ASP A 48 -9.09 -3.06 1.55
C ASP A 48 -9.22 -4.59 1.52
N ASP A 49 -9.89 -5.14 2.52
CA ASP A 49 -10.28 -6.55 2.67
C ASP A 49 -9.14 -7.59 2.83
N GLY A 50 -7.95 -7.34 2.31
CA GLY A 50 -6.81 -8.27 2.35
C GLY A 50 -6.86 -9.37 1.28
N HIS A 51 -7.35 -9.06 0.08
CA HIS A 51 -7.40 -10.03 -1.02
C HIS A 51 -6.01 -10.55 -1.42
N LYS A 52 -5.94 -11.82 -1.86
CA LYS A 52 -4.67 -12.48 -2.21
C LYS A 52 -3.93 -11.79 -3.35
N ASP A 53 -4.66 -11.17 -4.27
CA ASP A 53 -4.08 -10.40 -5.38
C ASP A 53 -3.42 -9.09 -4.94
N HIS A 54 -3.72 -8.59 -3.75
CA HIS A 54 -2.97 -7.47 -3.15
C HIS A 54 -1.52 -7.87 -2.93
N TYR A 55 -1.29 -9.11 -2.46
CA TYR A 55 0.03 -9.69 -2.30
C TYR A 55 0.67 -10.09 -3.65
N THR A 56 -0.05 -10.82 -4.52
CA THR A 56 0.57 -11.33 -5.75
C THR A 56 0.78 -10.26 -6.82
N ASN A 57 -0.01 -9.19 -6.81
CA ASN A 57 -0.06 -8.23 -7.91
C ASN A 57 0.28 -6.79 -7.48
N ALA A 58 -0.35 -6.24 -6.45
CA ALA A 58 -0.08 -4.84 -6.04
C ALA A 58 1.28 -4.70 -5.33
N PHE A 59 1.56 -5.58 -4.37
CA PHE A 59 2.77 -5.51 -3.55
C PHE A 59 4.09 -5.45 -4.37
N PRO A 60 4.31 -6.28 -5.40
CA PRO A 60 5.51 -6.18 -6.25
C PRO A 60 5.61 -4.84 -6.99
N VAL A 61 4.49 -4.31 -7.48
CA VAL A 61 4.45 -3.02 -8.19
C VAL A 61 4.75 -1.87 -7.23
N LEU A 62 4.12 -1.84 -6.05
CA LEU A 62 4.39 -0.82 -5.03
C LEU A 62 5.88 -0.81 -4.64
N LYS A 63 6.48 -1.98 -4.42
CA LYS A 63 7.92 -2.13 -4.15
C LYS A 63 8.79 -1.58 -5.28
N LYS A 64 8.47 -1.91 -6.54
CA LYS A 64 9.22 -1.44 -7.72
C LYS A 64 9.31 0.08 -7.79
N TYR A 65 8.25 0.78 -7.36
CA TYR A 65 8.16 2.24 -7.41
C TYR A 65 8.49 2.93 -6.07
N ASN A 66 8.93 2.16 -5.06
CA ASN A 66 9.17 2.65 -3.71
C ASN A 66 7.97 3.43 -3.14
N ALA A 67 6.76 2.99 -3.47
CA ALA A 67 5.52 3.61 -3.03
C ALA A 67 5.14 3.13 -1.63
N LYS A 68 4.61 4.04 -0.82
CA LYS A 68 3.97 3.71 0.46
C LYS A 68 2.49 3.39 0.24
N ALA A 69 1.96 2.47 1.02
CA ALA A 69 0.55 2.11 1.01
C ALA A 69 0.11 1.53 2.37
N VAL A 70 -1.21 1.49 2.56
CA VAL A 70 -1.90 0.93 3.73
C VAL A 70 -2.77 -0.24 3.30
N PHE A 71 -2.71 -1.38 3.99
CA PHE A 71 -3.51 -2.57 3.70
C PHE A 71 -4.46 -2.87 4.86
N PHE A 72 -5.76 -2.63 4.67
CA PHE A 72 -6.75 -2.99 5.67
C PHE A 72 -7.13 -4.46 5.55
N ILE A 73 -6.85 -5.24 6.59
CA ILE A 73 -7.05 -6.70 6.58
C ILE A 73 -8.26 -7.10 7.41
N ILE A 74 -9.19 -7.87 6.81
CA ILE A 74 -10.23 -8.55 7.58
C ILE A 74 -9.59 -9.73 8.32
N SER A 75 -9.26 -9.53 9.60
CA SER A 75 -8.49 -10.47 10.43
C SER A 75 -9.06 -11.89 10.54
N SER A 76 -10.35 -12.09 10.24
CA SER A 76 -11.00 -13.39 10.27
C SER A 76 -10.77 -14.25 9.01
N LYS A 77 -10.18 -13.70 7.93
CA LYS A 77 -10.01 -14.36 6.62
C LYS A 77 -8.69 -15.09 6.41
N PRO A 78 -7.51 -14.58 6.84
CA PRO A 78 -6.24 -15.22 6.57
C PRO A 78 -6.21 -16.68 7.05
N ASN A 79 -5.61 -17.55 6.24
CA ASN A 79 -5.55 -19.01 6.43
C ASN A 79 -6.92 -19.74 6.44
N LYS A 80 -8.05 -19.04 6.27
CA LYS A 80 -9.40 -19.65 6.21
C LYS A 80 -10.02 -19.63 4.81
N ASP A 81 -9.73 -18.59 4.03
CA ASP A 81 -10.27 -18.44 2.67
C ASP A 81 -9.12 -18.13 1.67
N PRO A 82 -8.89 -19.00 0.66
CA PRO A 82 -7.79 -18.84 -0.29
C PRO A 82 -7.91 -17.62 -1.22
N LYS A 83 -9.06 -16.92 -1.22
CA LYS A 83 -9.23 -15.63 -1.91
C LYS A 83 -8.52 -14.48 -1.21
N TYR A 84 -8.10 -14.67 0.04
CA TYR A 84 -7.44 -13.67 0.88
C TYR A 84 -5.97 -14.05 1.10
N ALA A 85 -5.15 -13.05 1.41
CA ALA A 85 -3.76 -13.28 1.76
C ALA A 85 -3.67 -14.08 3.06
N ASN A 86 -2.68 -14.97 3.14
CA ASN A 86 -2.39 -15.73 4.35
C ASN A 86 -1.55 -14.89 5.33
N TRP A 87 -1.38 -15.35 6.58
CA TRP A 87 -0.63 -14.56 7.58
C TRP A 87 0.85 -14.35 7.23
N GLU A 88 1.48 -15.30 6.53
CA GLU A 88 2.87 -15.17 6.09
C GLU A 88 3.02 -14.05 5.05
N GLN A 89 2.11 -13.99 4.09
CA GLN A 89 2.04 -12.95 3.06
C GLN A 89 1.80 -11.57 3.66
N ILE A 90 0.87 -11.46 4.62
CA ILE A 90 0.61 -10.20 5.34
C ILE A 90 1.85 -9.77 6.13
N LYS A 91 2.54 -10.70 6.78
CA LYS A 91 3.78 -10.42 7.51
C LYS A 91 4.89 -9.96 6.57
N GLU A 92 4.99 -10.51 5.36
CA GLU A 92 5.96 -10.05 4.36
C GLU A 92 5.67 -8.61 3.90
N ILE A 93 4.39 -8.28 3.65
CA ILE A 93 3.96 -6.91 3.34
C ILE A 93 4.36 -5.96 4.47
N SER A 94 4.06 -6.31 5.73
CA SER A 94 4.42 -5.50 6.90
C SER A 94 5.93 -5.32 7.06
N ASN A 95 6.70 -6.40 6.95
CA ASN A 95 8.17 -6.36 7.05
C ASN A 95 8.83 -5.54 5.94
N ALA A 96 8.17 -5.39 4.79
CA ALA A 96 8.63 -4.53 3.71
C ALA A 96 8.32 -3.04 3.93
N GLY A 97 7.74 -2.66 5.09
CA GLY A 97 7.50 -1.27 5.49
C GLY A 97 6.13 -0.72 5.11
N PHE A 98 5.21 -1.57 4.65
CA PHE A 98 3.82 -1.19 4.40
C PHE A 98 3.00 -1.22 5.69
N GLU A 99 2.05 -0.31 5.81
CA GLU A 99 1.15 -0.22 6.97
C GLU A 99 0.03 -1.26 6.84
N ILE A 100 -0.30 -1.94 7.94
CA ILE A 100 -1.38 -2.94 8.05
C ILE A 100 -2.40 -2.44 9.08
#